data_AF-A0A913WRJ9-F1
#
_entry.id   AF-A0A913WRJ9-F1
#
_cell.length_a   1.000
_cell.length_b   1.000
_cell.length_c   1.000
_cell.angle_alpha   90.00
_cell.angle_beta   90.00
_cell.angle_gamma   90.00
#
_symmetry.space_group_name_H-M   'P 1'
#
loop_
_entity.id
_entity.type
_entity.pdbx_description
1 polymer ?
#
loop_
_entity_poly.entity_id
_entity_poly.type
_entity_poly.pdbx_seq_one_letter_code
_entity_poly.pdbx_strand_id
1 'polypeptide(L)'
;MNLEYTRILPKLIVFDLDYTLWPLWVDTHVKLPIKKTKTTEPAVAYELIKIFEIEDFFHYKEIYPGCKVKHFKKFAESSNIPFKEMLFFDDEERNIWDINQLGVTCLHVPDGISMASFQDGLEIYSDKFDNK
;
A
#
# COMPACT_ATOMS: atom_id res chain seq x y z
N MET A 1 18.99 31.11 -0.03
CA MET A 1 19.37 30.20 1.06
C MET A 1 18.57 28.93 0.87
N ASN A 2 19.20 27.87 0.36
CA ASN A 2 18.58 26.55 0.30
C ASN A 2 18.72 25.95 1.70
N LEU A 3 17.67 26.06 2.51
CA LEU A 3 17.53 25.22 3.69
C LEU A 3 17.15 23.84 3.15
N GLU A 4 18.11 22.92 3.06
CA GLU A 4 17.78 21.50 2.96
C GLU A 4 17.13 21.09 4.29
N TYR A 5 15.81 21.26 4.39
CA TYR A 5 15.04 20.60 5.43
C TYR A 5 15.15 19.10 5.17
N THR A 6 15.73 18.37 6.12
CA THR A 6 15.70 16.91 6.10
C THR A 6 14.26 16.46 6.31
N ARG A 7 13.55 16.15 5.22
CA ARG A 7 12.19 15.61 5.30
C ARG A 7 12.20 14.30 6.08
N ILE A 8 11.32 14.18 7.07
CA ILE A 8 11.13 12.93 7.81
C ILE A 8 10.37 11.97 6.90
N LEU A 9 10.98 10.84 6.59
CA LEU A 9 10.41 9.83 5.69
C LEU A 9 9.79 8.66 6.47
N PRO A 10 8.73 8.02 5.94
CA PRO A 10 8.21 6.78 6.49
C PRO A 10 9.26 5.67 6.38
N LYS A 11 9.29 4.78 7.37
CA LYS A 11 10.15 3.58 7.32
C LYS A 11 9.53 2.44 6.52
N LEU A 12 8.21 2.46 6.36
CA LEU A 12 7.47 1.51 5.52
C LEU A 12 6.37 2.23 4.75
N ILE A 13 6.31 1.99 3.45
CA ILE A 13 5.21 2.43 2.60
C ILE A 13 4.43 1.19 2.18
N VAL A 14 3.12 1.21 2.40
CA VAL A 14 2.20 0.12 2.09
C VAL A 14 1.24 0.59 1.02
N PHE A 15 1.01 -0.24 0.01
CA PHE A 15 0.06 0.02 -1.06
C PHE A 15 -1.01 -1.07 -1.04
N ASP A 16 -2.26 -0.69 -1.24
CA ASP A 16 -3.24 -1.61 -1.80
C ASP A 16 -2.92 -1.94 -3.27
N LEU A 17 -3.58 -2.96 -3.83
CA LEU A 17 -3.33 -3.44 -5.19
C LEU A 17 -4.40 -3.00 -6.18
N ASP A 18 -5.63 -3.50 -6.01
CA ASP A 18 -6.73 -3.28 -6.94
C ASP A 18 -7.20 -1.81 -6.86
N TYR A 19 -7.38 -1.16 -8.01
CA TYR A 19 -7.67 0.28 -8.13
C TYR A 19 -6.63 1.24 -7.52
N THR A 20 -5.62 0.73 -6.80
CA THR A 20 -4.49 1.53 -6.30
C THR A 20 -3.28 1.46 -7.22
N LEU A 21 -2.75 0.26 -7.51
CA LEU A 21 -1.60 0.08 -8.43
C LEU A 21 -2.03 -0.21 -9.87
N TRP A 22 -3.22 -0.76 -10.05
CA TRP A 22 -3.78 -1.05 -11.38
C TRP A 22 -5.29 -0.80 -11.42
N PRO A 23 -5.85 -0.40 -12.57
CA PRO A 23 -7.25 0.03 -12.67
C PRO A 23 -8.21 -1.16 -12.89
N LEU A 24 -8.11 -2.20 -12.06
CA LEU A 24 -8.97 -3.38 -12.14
C LEU A 24 -9.04 -4.14 -10.82
N TRP A 25 -10.11 -4.92 -10.61
CA TRP A 25 -10.12 -6.04 -9.68
C TRP A 25 -9.51 -7.30 -10.30
N VAL A 26 -8.51 -7.87 -9.62
CA VAL A 26 -7.77 -9.04 -10.11
C VAL A 26 -8.64 -10.31 -10.18
N ASP A 27 -9.60 -10.45 -9.27
CA ASP A 27 -10.51 -11.60 -9.20
C ASP A 27 -11.64 -11.58 -10.23
N THR A 28 -11.96 -10.39 -10.75
CA THR A 28 -13.15 -10.13 -11.58
C THR A 28 -12.78 -9.93 -13.04
N HIS A 29 -11.76 -9.10 -13.31
CA HIS A 29 -11.45 -8.64 -14.67
C HIS A 29 -10.36 -9.47 -15.35
N VAL A 30 -9.49 -10.13 -14.58
CA VAL A 30 -8.33 -10.83 -15.13
C VAL A 30 -8.67 -12.28 -15.40
N LYS A 31 -8.56 -12.68 -16.66
CA LYS A 31 -8.59 -14.09 -17.10
C LYS A 31 -7.27 -14.41 -17.78
N LEU A 32 -6.29 -14.86 -17.01
CA LEU A 32 -4.98 -15.24 -17.56
C LEU A 32 -5.13 -16.44 -18.53
N PRO A 33 -4.39 -16.49 -19.65
CA PRO A 33 -4.35 -17.65 -20.55
C PRO A 33 -3.57 -18.86 -19.97
N ILE A 34 -3.34 -18.88 -18.64
CA ILE A 34 -2.63 -19.95 -17.94
C ILE A 34 -3.66 -21.04 -17.59
N LYS A 35 -3.30 -22.32 -17.80
CA LYS A 35 -4.14 -23.50 -17.53
C LYS A 35 -5.02 -23.26 -16.30
N LYS A 36 -6.32 -23.58 -16.39
CA LYS A 36 -7.31 -23.55 -15.29
C LYS A 36 -6.87 -24.47 -14.12
N THR A 37 -5.87 -24.07 -13.36
CA THR A 37 -5.47 -24.70 -12.10
C THR A 37 -5.94 -23.77 -11.01
N LYS A 38 -7.23 -23.85 -10.63
CA LYS A 38 -7.85 -23.17 -9.46
C LYS A 38 -7.05 -21.96 -8.96
N THR A 39 -6.85 -20.95 -9.81
CA THR A 39 -5.96 -19.85 -9.48
C THR A 39 -6.72 -18.98 -8.50
N THR A 40 -6.26 -18.96 -7.25
CA THR A 40 -6.86 -18.10 -6.22
C THR A 40 -6.47 -16.65 -6.52
N GLU A 41 -7.28 -15.71 -6.08
CA GLU A 41 -7.02 -14.26 -6.18
C GLU A 41 -5.57 -13.89 -5.79
N PRO A 42 -4.99 -14.38 -4.68
CA PRO A 42 -3.58 -14.14 -4.36
C PRO A 42 -2.62 -14.57 -5.46
N ALA A 43 -2.81 -15.76 -6.05
CA ALA A 43 -1.92 -16.27 -7.08
C ALA A 43 -1.93 -15.39 -8.33
N VAL A 44 -3.09 -14.84 -8.72
CA VAL A 44 -3.16 -13.92 -9.86
C VAL A 44 -2.46 -12.59 -9.55
N ALA A 45 -2.64 -12.04 -8.34
CA ALA A 45 -1.95 -10.83 -7.91
C ALA A 45 -0.41 -10.99 -7.92
N TYR A 46 0.11 -12.13 -7.43
CA TYR A 46 1.54 -12.44 -7.52
C TYR A 46 2.04 -12.50 -8.97
N GLU A 47 1.27 -13.08 -9.89
CA GLU A 47 1.65 -13.12 -11.30
C GLU A 47 1.63 -11.72 -11.95
N LEU A 48 0.68 -10.85 -11.59
CA LEU A 48 0.68 -9.46 -12.07
C LEU A 48 1.90 -8.68 -11.56
N ILE A 49 2.27 -8.84 -10.29
CA ILE A 49 3.48 -8.23 -9.72
C ILE A 49 4.74 -8.63 -10.51
N LYS A 50 4.82 -9.90 -10.94
CA LYS A 50 5.92 -10.37 -11.79
C LYS A 50 5.85 -9.82 -13.21
N ILE A 51 4.66 -9.82 -13.83
CA ILE A 51 4.45 -9.31 -15.19
C ILE A 51 4.79 -7.82 -15.29
N PHE A 52 4.48 -7.04 -14.26
CA PHE A 52 4.83 -5.63 -14.19
C PHE A 52 6.29 -5.37 -13.77
N GLU A 53 7.07 -6.42 -13.47
CA GLU A 53 8.48 -6.32 -13.06
C GLU A 53 8.67 -5.45 -11.80
N ILE A 54 7.67 -5.45 -10.91
CA ILE A 54 7.68 -4.65 -9.67
C ILE A 54 7.98 -5.48 -8.42
N GLU A 55 8.26 -6.77 -8.57
CA GLU A 55 8.45 -7.71 -7.44
C GLU A 55 9.53 -7.26 -6.45
N ASP A 56 10.63 -6.70 -6.97
CA ASP A 56 11.80 -6.28 -6.19
C ASP A 56 11.53 -5.05 -5.31
N PHE A 57 10.46 -4.29 -5.58
CA PHE A 57 10.07 -3.15 -4.74
C PHE A 57 9.29 -3.58 -3.49
N PHE A 58 8.75 -4.80 -3.44
CA PHE A 58 7.89 -5.26 -2.35
C PHE A 58 8.59 -6.28 -1.45
N HIS A 59 9.19 -5.82 -0.37
CA HIS A 59 9.84 -6.70 0.61
C HIS A 59 8.82 -7.51 1.43
N TYR A 60 7.69 -6.90 1.80
CA TYR A 60 6.61 -7.53 2.56
C TYR A 60 5.35 -7.62 1.70
N LYS A 61 4.61 -8.73 1.77
CA LYS A 61 3.43 -9.00 0.93
C LYS A 61 2.35 -9.71 1.75
N GLU A 62 1.28 -9.01 2.11
CA GLU A 62 0.11 -9.56 2.82
C GLU A 62 -1.10 -9.59 1.85
N ILE A 63 -1.09 -10.57 0.93
CA ILE A 63 -2.08 -10.72 -0.14
C ILE A 63 -2.95 -11.94 0.14
N TYR A 64 -4.08 -11.73 0.83
CA TYR A 64 -5.10 -12.75 1.08
C TYR A 64 -6.40 -12.08 1.55
N PRO A 65 -7.56 -12.75 1.46
CA PRO A 65 -8.82 -12.18 1.94
C PRO A 65 -8.82 -11.93 3.45
N GLY A 66 -9.21 -10.74 3.88
CA GLY A 66 -9.24 -10.37 5.29
C GLY A 66 -9.44 -8.87 5.51
N CYS A 67 -9.57 -8.46 6.77
CA CYS A 67 -9.57 -7.03 7.10
C CYS A 67 -8.14 -6.48 7.12
N LYS A 68 -7.96 -5.23 6.65
CA LYS A 68 -6.65 -4.56 6.60
C LYS A 68 -5.97 -4.47 7.96
N VAL A 69 -6.73 -4.37 9.04
CA VAL A 69 -6.19 -4.39 10.42
C VAL A 69 -5.34 -5.64 10.68
N LYS A 70 -5.73 -6.82 10.16
CA LYS A 70 -4.92 -8.05 10.29
C LYS A 70 -3.64 -7.97 9.47
N HIS A 71 -3.71 -7.41 8.26
CA HIS A 71 -2.54 -7.28 7.37
C HIS A 71 -1.53 -6.31 7.98
N PHE A 72 -1.98 -5.17 8.49
CA PHE A 72 -1.12 -4.20 9.17
C PHE A 72 -0.44 -4.77 10.41
N LYS A 73 -1.16 -5.56 11.24
CA LYS A 73 -0.53 -6.28 12.35
C LYS A 73 0.60 -7.21 11.88
N LYS A 74 0.41 -7.92 10.76
CA LYS A 74 1.45 -8.77 10.16
C LYS A 74 2.63 -7.97 9.61
N PHE A 75 2.38 -6.82 8.98
CA PHE A 75 3.46 -5.90 8.59
C PHE A 75 4.26 -5.42 9.79
N ALA A 76 3.61 -4.99 10.88
CA ALA A 76 4.30 -4.54 12.09
C ALA A 76 5.11 -5.69 12.75
N GLU A 77 4.55 -6.90 12.80
CA GLU A 77 5.24 -8.10 13.33
C GLU A 77 6.48 -8.46 12.50
N SER A 78 6.37 -8.48 11.18
CA SER A 78 7.44 -8.94 10.28
C SER A 78 8.51 -7.89 10.02
N SER A 79 8.15 -6.60 10.01
CA SER A 79 9.09 -5.50 9.79
C SER A 79 9.70 -4.94 11.08
N ASN A 80 9.07 -5.20 12.23
CA ASN A 80 9.39 -4.54 13.50
C ASN A 80 9.31 -2.99 13.42
N ILE A 81 8.48 -2.47 12.50
CA ILE A 81 8.23 -1.04 12.32
C ILE A 81 6.92 -0.67 13.04
N PRO A 82 6.91 0.37 13.90
CA PRO A 82 5.67 0.85 14.53
C PRO A 82 4.71 1.48 13.52
N PHE A 83 3.39 1.36 13.74
CA PHE A 83 2.36 1.93 12.86
C PHE A 83 2.54 3.42 12.53
N LYS A 84 2.95 4.22 13.53
CA LYS A 84 3.20 5.66 13.35
C LYS A 84 4.26 5.96 12.29
N GLU A 85 5.14 5.01 11.99
CA GLU A 85 6.26 5.16 11.04
C GLU A 85 5.92 4.58 9.65
N MET A 86 4.64 4.29 9.42
CA MET A 86 4.12 3.75 8.16
C MET A 86 3.29 4.79 7.40
N LEU A 87 3.34 4.70 6.08
CA LEU A 87 2.48 5.43 5.13
C LEU A 87 1.67 4.43 4.29
N PHE A 88 0.39 4.68 4.10
CA PHE A 88 -0.53 3.78 3.43
C PHE A 88 -1.34 4.49 2.33
N PHE A 89 -1.44 3.85 1.17
CA PHE A 89 -2.29 4.28 0.05
C PHE A 89 -3.32 3.19 -0.26
N ASP A 90 -4.59 3.57 -0.37
CA ASP A 90 -5.72 2.69 -0.65
C ASP A 90 -6.86 3.51 -1.31
N ASP A 91 -7.61 2.90 -2.22
CA ASP A 91 -8.75 3.51 -2.91
C ASP A 91 -10.05 3.39 -2.11
N GLU A 92 -10.13 2.49 -1.12
CA GLU A 92 -11.32 2.25 -0.32
C GLU A 92 -11.27 3.05 1.00
N GLU A 93 -12.17 4.02 1.13
CA GLU A 93 -12.24 4.94 2.27
C GLU A 93 -12.40 4.21 3.62
N ARG A 94 -13.09 3.07 3.65
CA ARG A 94 -13.22 2.25 4.88
C ARG A 94 -11.87 1.73 5.36
N ASN A 95 -11.01 1.27 4.44
CA ASN A 95 -9.66 0.80 4.77
C ASN A 95 -8.83 1.96 5.33
N ILE A 96 -8.93 3.14 4.72
CA ILE A 96 -8.26 4.36 5.19
C ILE A 96 -8.69 4.69 6.62
N TRP A 97 -10.00 4.67 6.90
CA TRP A 97 -10.53 4.94 8.24
C TRP A 97 -10.02 3.93 9.29
N ASP A 98 -10.16 2.63 9.02
CA ASP A 98 -9.75 1.54 9.91
C ASP A 98 -8.25 1.60 10.26
N ILE A 99 -7.40 1.85 9.26
CA ILE A 99 -5.94 1.85 9.42
C ILE A 99 -5.43 3.14 10.06
N ASN A 100 -6.09 4.27 9.80
CA ASN A 100 -5.76 5.53 10.48
C ASN A 100 -5.96 5.41 12.00
N GLN A 101 -6.96 4.64 12.48
CA GLN A 101 -7.16 4.39 13.91
C GLN A 101 -5.97 3.69 14.59
N LEU A 102 -5.13 2.99 13.84
CA LEU A 102 -3.91 2.34 14.35
C LEU A 102 -2.72 3.31 14.48
N GLY A 103 -2.86 4.54 14.00
CA GLY A 103 -1.81 5.57 14.00
C GLY A 103 -0.97 5.63 12.72
N VAL A 104 -1.33 4.87 11.69
CA VAL A 104 -0.70 4.94 10.36
C VAL A 104 -1.09 6.24 9.67
N THR A 105 -0.17 6.82 8.89
CA THR A 105 -0.53 7.91 7.98
C THR A 105 -1.13 7.31 6.72
N CYS A 106 -2.38 7.66 6.41
CA CYS A 106 -3.11 7.12 5.27
C CYS A 106 -3.43 8.24 4.28
N LEU A 107 -3.34 7.95 2.99
CA LEU A 107 -3.84 8.78 1.90
C LEU A 107 -4.85 7.98 1.07
N HIS A 108 -6.05 8.54 0.95
CA HIS A 108 -7.10 7.99 0.09
C HIS A 108 -6.80 8.35 -1.38
N VAL A 109 -6.77 7.35 -2.25
CA VAL A 109 -6.45 7.50 -3.69
C VAL A 109 -7.55 6.91 -4.57
N PRO A 110 -8.73 7.56 -4.67
CA PRO A 110 -9.90 6.99 -5.33
C PRO A 110 -9.72 6.74 -6.84
N ASP A 111 -8.78 7.45 -7.47
CA ASP A 111 -8.44 7.31 -8.89
C ASP A 111 -7.11 6.53 -9.09
N GLY A 112 -6.66 5.83 -8.06
CA GLY A 112 -5.39 5.13 -8.02
C GLY A 112 -4.19 6.05 -7.75
N ILE A 113 -3.02 5.42 -7.57
CA ILE A 113 -1.82 6.16 -7.22
C ILE A 113 -1.22 6.90 -8.42
N SER A 114 -0.78 8.13 -8.17
CA SER A 114 -0.01 8.94 -9.10
C SER A 114 1.25 9.47 -8.42
N MET A 115 2.19 10.01 -9.19
CA MET A 115 3.35 10.68 -8.60
C MET A 115 2.96 11.88 -7.74
N ALA A 116 1.87 12.58 -8.08
CA ALA A 116 1.34 13.68 -7.28
C ALA A 116 0.82 13.17 -5.94
N SER A 117 -0.08 12.18 -5.94
CA SER A 117 -0.60 11.62 -4.69
C SER A 117 0.49 10.97 -3.84
N PHE A 118 1.50 10.34 -4.46
CA PHE A 118 2.66 9.81 -3.74
C PHE A 118 3.44 10.93 -3.02
N GLN A 119 3.69 12.05 -3.69
CA GLN A 119 4.34 13.22 -3.10
C GLN A 119 3.50 13.83 -1.97
N ASP A 120 2.20 13.97 -2.18
CA ASP A 120 1.26 14.45 -1.16
C ASP A 120 1.28 13.57 0.09
N GLY A 121 1.33 12.24 -0.09
CA GLY A 121 1.42 11.29 1.01
C GLY A 121 2.72 11.44 1.84
N LEU A 122 3.84 11.72 1.17
CA LEU A 122 5.11 12.01 1.84
C LEU A 122 5.08 13.35 2.60
N GLU A 123 4.44 14.37 2.04
CA GLU A 123 4.29 15.68 2.68
C GLU A 123 3.40 15.60 3.93
N ILE A 124 2.22 14.97 3.81
CA ILE A 124 1.32 14.72 4.94
C ILE A 124 2.01 13.92 6.06
N TYR A 125 2.84 12.94 5.69
CA TYR A 125 3.63 12.20 6.65
C TYR A 125 4.65 13.11 7.36
N SER A 126 5.43 13.90 6.61
CA SER A 126 6.43 14.81 7.20
C SER A 126 5.78 15.80 8.16
N ASP A 127 4.68 16.44 7.76
CA ASP A 127 3.97 17.44 8.55
C ASP A 127 3.44 16.88 9.88
N LYS A 128 3.02 15.62 9.91
CA LYS A 128 2.59 14.95 11.15
C LYS A 128 3.73 14.73 12.15
N PHE A 129 4.97 14.69 11.67
CA PHE A 129 6.16 14.50 12.50
C PHE A 129 6.85 15.82 12.86
N ASP A 130 6.80 16.82 12.00
CA ASP A 130 7.35 18.16 12.25
C ASP A 130 6.51 18.95 13.27
N ASN A 131 5.21 18.67 13.39
CA ASN A 131 4.30 19.31 14.35
C ASN A 131 4.28 18.62 15.74
N LYS A 132 5.35 17.92 16.13
CA LYS A 132 5.50 17.28 17.46
C LYS A 132 6.74 17.73 18.21
#